data_AF-A0A3B9EQH4-F1
#
_entry.id   AF-A0A3B9EQH4-F1
#
_cell.length_a   1.000
_cell.length_b   1.000
_cell.length_c   1.000
_cell.angle_alpha   90.00
_cell.angle_beta   90.00
_cell.angle_gamma   90.00
#
_symmetry.space_group_name_H-M   'P 1'
#
loop_
_entity.id
_entity.type
_entity.pdbx_description
1 polymer ?
#
loop_
_entity_poly.entity_id
_entity_poly.type
_entity_poly.pdbx_seq_one_letter_code
_entity_poly.pdbx_strand_id
1 'polypeptide(L)' 'MTRLDEDRSGVRQIPLVDNRIHSSDLFKEGKELSIVHNEEVYKLRLTGNSKLILTK' A
#
# COMPACT_ATOMS: atom_id res chain seq x y z
N MET A 1 5.26 -10.10 35.26
CA MET A 1 4.17 -10.50 34.36
C MET A 1 3.23 -9.30 34.25
N THR A 2 3.25 -8.46 33.23
CA THR A 2 3.28 -8.75 31.78
C THR A 2 3.73 -7.48 31.03
N ARG A 3 4.77 -7.57 30.20
CA ARG A 3 5.03 -6.66 29.09
C ARG A 3 5.80 -7.42 28.04
N LEU A 4 5.09 -7.95 27.06
CA LEU A 4 5.66 -8.53 25.86
C LEU A 4 4.54 -8.51 24.81
N ASP A 5 4.84 -7.84 23.70
CA ASP A 5 4.21 -8.03 22.39
C ASP A 5 2.85 -7.36 22.11
N GLU A 6 2.84 -6.03 21.99
CA GLU A 6 1.89 -5.39 21.07
C GLU A 6 2.60 -4.36 20.19
N ASP A 7 3.70 -4.78 19.55
CA ASP A 7 4.21 -4.09 18.38
C ASP A 7 3.33 -4.45 17.18
N ARG A 8 2.18 -3.80 17.07
CA ARG A 8 1.38 -3.76 15.83
C ARG A 8 1.81 -2.59 14.95
N SER A 9 3.10 -2.29 14.87
CA SER A 9 3.59 -1.22 14.00
C SER A 9 3.76 -1.74 12.57
N GLY A 10 2.65 -2.19 11.96
CA GLY A 10 2.55 -2.54 10.54
C GLY A 10 2.60 -1.30 9.63
N VAL A 11 3.46 -0.33 9.95
CA VAL A 11 3.61 0.93 9.24
C VAL A 11 4.77 0.80 8.27
N ARG A 12 4.48 0.85 6.97
CA ARG A 12 5.48 0.90 5.90
C ARG A 12 5.65 2.34 5.41
N GLN A 13 6.89 2.82 5.40
CA GLN A 13 7.23 4.11 4.79
C GLN A 13 7.66 3.91 3.34
N ILE A 14 7.16 4.76 2.44
CA ILE A 14 7.54 4.79 1.03
C ILE A 14 7.94 6.23 0.70
N PRO A 15 9.16 6.48 0.18
CA PRO A 15 9.58 7.82 -0.18
C PRO A 15 8.83 8.34 -1.42
N LEU A 16 8.41 9.60 -1.36
CA LEU A 16 7.91 10.36 -2.50
C LEU A 16 9.04 11.27 -2.97
N VAL A 17 9.57 11.02 -4.17
CA VAL A 17 10.68 11.80 -4.76
C VAL A 17 10.18 12.41 -6.06
N ASP A 18 10.31 13.72 -6.24
CA ASP A 18 9.81 14.44 -7.43
C ASP A 18 8.32 14.17 -7.74
N ASN A 19 7.50 14.06 -6.69
CA ASN A 19 6.08 13.68 -6.79
C ASN A 19 5.87 12.32 -7.49
N ARG A 20 6.81 11.38 -7.32
CA ARG A 20 6.77 10.03 -7.87
C ARG A 20 7.06 9.00 -6.79
N ILE A 21 6.39 7.86 -6.93
CA ILE A 21 6.62 6.63 -6.16
C ILE A 21 6.82 5.50 -7.17
N HIS A 22 7.72 4.56 -6.87
CA HIS A 22 7.86 3.35 -7.68
C HIS A 22 6.77 2.33 -7.32
N SER A 23 6.11 1.77 -8.34
CA SER A 23 5.10 0.73 -8.15
C SER A 23 5.66 -0.49 -7.42
N SER A 24 6.93 -0.83 -7.63
CA SER A 24 7.60 -1.91 -6.91
C SER A 24 7.59 -1.72 -5.40
N ASP A 25 7.66 -0.49 -4.89
CA ASP A 25 7.59 -0.20 -3.45
C ASP A 25 6.16 -0.31 -2.91
N LEU A 26 5.17 0.02 -3.73
CA LEU A 26 3.76 -0.12 -3.39
C LEU A 26 3.32 -1.58 -3.29
N PHE A 27 3.83 -2.44 -4.18
CA PHE A 27 3.40 -3.82 -4.35
C PHE A 27 4.38 -4.88 -3.81
N LYS A 28 5.25 -4.52 -2.85
CA LYS A 28 6.18 -5.48 -2.22
C LYS A 28 5.49 -6.67 -1.55
N GLU A 29 4.33 -6.41 -0.94
CA GLU A 29 3.60 -7.39 -0.11
C GLU A 29 2.47 -8.10 -0.87
N GLY A 30 2.17 -7.67 -2.10
CA GLY A 30 1.07 -8.23 -2.89
C GLY A 30 0.79 -7.40 -4.14
N LYS A 31 -0.15 -7.86 -4.96
CA LYS A 31 -0.52 -7.20 -6.23
C LYS A 31 -1.63 -6.15 -6.07
N GLU A 32 -2.14 -5.95 -4.86
CA GLU A 32 -3.23 -5.02 -4.55
C GLU A 32 -2.90 -4.25 -3.27
N LEU A 33 -3.26 -2.96 -3.23
CA LEU A 33 -3.25 -2.14 -2.03
C LEU A 33 -4.53 -1.31 -1.94
N SER A 34 -4.96 -1.00 -0.72
CA SER A 34 -6.11 -0.14 -0.47
C SER A 34 -5.68 1.32 -0.34
N ILE A 35 -6.39 2.22 -1.03
CA ILE A 35 -6.28 3.68 -0.86
C ILE A 35 -7.57 4.14 -0.20
N VAL A 36 -7.48 4.63 1.03
CA VAL A 36 -8.63 5.24 1.69
C VAL A 36 -8.70 6.70 1.26
N HIS A 37 -9.82 7.10 0.69
CA HIS A 37 -10.08 8.48 0.29
C HIS A 37 -11.49 8.87 0.77
N ASN A 38 -11.54 9.83 1.69
CA ASN A 38 -12.73 10.14 2.47
C ASN A 38 -13.24 8.89 3.22
N GLU A 39 -14.51 8.54 3.06
CA GLU A 39 -15.15 7.37 3.65
C GLU A 39 -15.13 6.15 2.71
N GLU A 40 -14.43 6.27 1.57
CA GLU A 40 -14.41 5.24 0.52
C GLU A 40 -13.05 4.54 0.47
N VAL A 41 -13.07 3.25 0.17
CA VAL A 41 -11.87 2.43 -0.02
C VAL A 41 -11.75 2.12 -1.50
N TYR A 42 -10.64 2.53 -2.09
CA TYR A 42 -10.27 2.17 -3.45
C TYR A 42 -9.20 1.09 -3.42
N LYS A 43 -9.13 0.30 -4.48
CA LYS A 43 -8.12 -0.73 -4.70
C LYS A 43 -7.24 -0.34 -5.87
N LEU A 44 -5.96 -0.10 -5.60
CA LEU A 44 -4.94 -0.01 -6.65
C LEU A 44 -4.33 -1.39 -6.85
N ARG A 45 -4.36 -1.90 -8.08
CA ARG A 45 -3.90 -3.26 -8.41
C ARG A 45 -2.97 -3.29 -9.63
N LEU A 46 -1.96 -4.15 -9.58
CA LEU A 46 -1.16 -4.56 -10.74
C LEU A 46 -1.93 -5.58 -11.58
N THR A 47 -2.10 -5.27 -12.86
CA THR A 47 -2.68 -6.17 -13.86
C THR A 47 -1.60 -7.03 -14.51
N GLY A 48 -2.00 -8.14 -15.14
CA GLY A 48 -1.07 -9.04 -15.86
C GLY A 48 -0.31 -8.38 -17.02
N ASN A 49 -0.76 -7.23 -17.51
CA ASN A 49 -0.12 -6.47 -18.60
C ASN A 49 0.80 -5.36 -18.09
N SER A 50 1.30 -5.46 -16.85
CA SER A 50 2.14 -4.45 -16.19
C SER A 50 1.49 -3.07 -16.04
N LYS A 51 0.17 -2.98 -16.21
CA LYS A 51 -0.61 -1.74 -15.98
C LYS A 51 -1.17 -1.71 -14.57
N LEU A 52 -1.37 -0.50 -14.05
CA LEU A 52 -2.07 -0.25 -12.81
C LEU A 52 -3.54 0.05 -13.09
N ILE A 53 -4.43 -0.47 -12.27
CA ILE A 53 -5.85 -0.12 -12.27
C ILE A 53 -6.26 0.34 -10.87
N LEU A 54 -7.02 1.44 -10.81
CA LEU A 54 -7.70 1.89 -9.59
C LEU A 54 -9.18 1.54 -9.73
N THR A 55 -9.70 0.76 -8.80
CA THR A 55 -11.13 0.45 -8.71
C THR A 55 -11.68 0.91 -7.38
N LYS A 56 -12.98 1.15 -7.32
CA LYS A 56 -13.72 1.26 -6.07
C LYS A 56 -14.05 -0.14 -5.56
#